data_AF-A0A377Z5S4-F1
#
_entry.id   AF-A0A377Z5S4-F1
#
_cell.length_a   1.000
_cell.length_b   1.000
_cell.length_c   1.000
_cell.angle_alpha   90.00
_cell.angle_beta   90.00
_cell.angle_gamma   90.00
#
_symmetry.space_group_name_H-M   'P 1'
#
loop_
_entity.id
_entity.type
_entity.pdbx_description
1 polymer ?
#
loop_
_entity_poly.entity_id
_entity_poly.type
_entity_poly.pdbx_seq_one_letter_code
_entity_poly.pdbx_strand_id
1 'polypeptide(L)'
;MGEHDVRRQFPRLRIVSRHGEAMLSLKDKNDRGNVMDKELLEAGYRAYTGEKIDVYFNTAICQHSGNCVRGSAKLFNLKRKPWIIPDEVDVATVVNVIDTCPSGALQYRHK
;
A
#
# COMPACT_ATOMS: atom_id res chain seq x y z
N MET A 1 -7.82 -48.43 -59.50
CA MET A 1 -7.32 -47.41 -60.45
C MET A 1 -7.77 -46.07 -59.90
N GLY A 2 -6.99 -45.02 -59.71
CA GLY A 2 -5.61 -44.65 -59.93
C GLY A 2 -5.46 -43.35 -59.10
N GLU A 3 -4.32 -43.12 -58.46
CA GLU A 3 -3.18 -42.41 -59.06
C GLU A 3 -3.17 -40.92 -58.70
N HIS A 4 -1.93 -40.43 -58.63
CA HIS A 4 -1.48 -39.04 -58.51
C HIS A 4 -1.52 -38.45 -57.10
N ASP A 5 -0.41 -38.51 -56.37
CA ASP A 5 0.82 -37.72 -56.62
C ASP A 5 0.50 -36.22 -56.71
N VAL A 6 0.91 -35.48 -55.69
CA VAL A 6 1.94 -34.45 -55.88
C VAL A 6 2.33 -33.91 -54.51
N ARG A 7 3.53 -34.28 -54.10
CA ARG A 7 4.37 -33.53 -53.16
C ARG A 7 4.63 -32.14 -53.73
N ARG A 8 4.80 -31.16 -52.82
CA ARG A 8 5.38 -29.79 -52.96
C ARG A 8 4.31 -28.74 -52.64
N GLN A 9 4.40 -27.92 -51.59
CA GLN A 9 5.50 -27.01 -51.28
C GLN A 9 5.36 -26.51 -49.81
N PHE A 10 6.40 -26.65 -49.00
CA PHE A 10 6.57 -25.98 -47.68
C PHE A 10 6.83 -24.46 -47.87
N PRO A 11 7.02 -23.64 -46.82
CA PRO A 11 6.16 -23.35 -45.68
C PRO A 11 5.86 -21.83 -45.61
N ARG A 12 4.71 -21.41 -45.09
CA ARG A 12 4.61 -20.08 -44.45
C ARG A 12 4.19 -20.26 -43.02
N LEU A 13 5.17 -20.62 -42.18
CA LEU A 13 5.02 -20.63 -40.74
C LEU A 13 4.73 -19.19 -40.30
N ARG A 14 3.45 -18.89 -40.11
CA ARG A 14 2.98 -17.72 -39.38
C ARG A 14 3.49 -17.86 -37.97
N ILE A 15 4.53 -17.09 -37.65
CA ILE A 15 4.81 -16.62 -36.30
C ILE A 15 3.54 -15.94 -35.76
N VAL A 16 2.69 -16.71 -35.08
CA VAL A 16 1.68 -16.16 -34.18
C VAL A 16 2.29 -16.14 -32.79
N SER A 17 2.93 -15.01 -32.47
CA SER A 17 3.10 -14.58 -31.09
C SER A 17 1.73 -14.61 -30.43
N ARG A 18 1.53 -15.47 -29.44
CA ARG A 18 0.33 -15.41 -28.59
C ARG A 18 0.64 -15.94 -27.20
N HIS A 19 0.62 -15.01 -26.26
CA HIS A 19 0.51 -15.15 -24.81
C HIS A 19 1.70 -15.86 -24.16
N GLY A 20 2.61 -15.14 -23.50
CA GLY A 20 2.26 -14.29 -22.36
C GLY A 20 2.06 -15.18 -21.14
N GLU A 21 3.07 -16.00 -20.84
CA GLU A 21 3.14 -16.81 -19.65
C GLU A 21 3.09 -15.87 -18.45
N ALA A 22 1.94 -15.87 -17.78
CA ALA A 22 1.69 -15.07 -16.60
C ALA A 22 2.73 -15.44 -15.53
N MET A 23 3.69 -14.55 -15.33
CA MET A 23 4.62 -14.57 -14.21
C MET A 23 3.82 -14.36 -12.91
N LEU A 24 3.29 -15.46 -12.37
CA LEU A 24 2.86 -15.53 -10.99
C LEU A 24 4.14 -15.42 -10.14
N SER A 25 4.51 -14.19 -9.78
CA SER A 25 5.66 -13.93 -8.92
C SER A 25 5.27 -14.24 -7.48
N LEU A 26 5.35 -15.52 -7.12
CA LEU A 26 5.51 -15.95 -5.73
C LEU A 26 6.82 -15.34 -5.21
N LYS A 27 6.70 -14.42 -4.26
CA LYS A 27 7.81 -13.99 -3.41
C LYS A 27 7.40 -14.19 -1.95
N ASP A 28 7.26 -15.44 -1.58
CA ASP A 28 7.26 -15.91 -0.19
C ASP A 28 8.70 -15.88 0.34
N LYS A 29 9.06 -14.84 1.10
CA LYS A 29 10.18 -14.91 2.05
C LYS A 29 9.87 -14.07 3.30
N ASN A 30 9.35 -14.76 4.32
CA ASN A 30 9.60 -14.48 5.75
C ASN A 30 9.62 -13.00 6.19
N ASP A 31 8.45 -12.37 6.27
CA ASP A 31 8.33 -10.92 6.51
C ASP A 31 7.14 -10.57 7.42
N ARG A 32 7.00 -11.20 8.60
CA ARG A 32 5.83 -10.93 9.46
C ARG A 32 5.76 -9.50 10.02
N GLY A 33 6.79 -8.67 9.81
CA GLY A 33 6.87 -7.30 10.33
C GLY A 33 6.78 -6.18 9.29
N ASN A 34 6.91 -6.49 7.98
CA ASN A 34 7.01 -5.50 6.90
C ASN A 34 5.96 -5.67 5.78
N VAL A 35 5.02 -6.61 5.96
CA VAL A 35 3.84 -6.76 5.08
C VAL A 35 2.79 -5.67 5.31
N MET A 36 2.60 -5.20 6.55
CA MET A 36 1.55 -4.22 6.86
C MET A 36 1.91 -2.80 6.39
N ASP A 37 3.14 -2.36 6.60
CA ASP A 37 3.58 -1.05 6.10
C ASP A 37 3.58 -0.99 4.58
N LYS A 38 4.03 -2.05 3.90
CA LYS A 38 4.03 -2.10 2.43
C LYS A 38 2.61 -2.04 1.85
N GLU A 39 1.66 -2.79 2.42
CA GLU A 39 0.26 -2.76 1.96
C GLU A 39 -0.42 -1.40 2.22
N LEU A 40 -0.13 -0.78 3.38
CA LEU A 40 -0.61 0.57 3.68
C LEU A 40 0.00 1.60 2.70
N LEU A 41 1.29 1.51 2.40
CA LEU A 41 1.96 2.40 1.44
C LEU A 41 1.38 2.23 0.01
N GLU A 42 1.11 1.00 -0.44
CA GLU A 42 0.47 0.72 -1.73
C GLU A 42 -0.99 1.20 -1.78
N ALA A 43 -1.71 1.17 -0.65
CA ALA A 43 -3.05 1.73 -0.51
C ALA A 43 -3.07 3.28 -0.42
N GLY A 44 -1.92 3.93 -0.56
CA GLY A 44 -1.80 5.39 -0.56
C GLY A 44 -1.75 6.01 0.84
N TYR A 45 -1.48 5.22 1.88
CA TYR A 45 -1.21 5.77 3.21
C TYR A 45 0.19 6.37 3.23
N ARG A 46 0.32 7.49 3.91
CA ARG A 46 1.59 8.15 4.15
C ARG A 46 2.09 7.77 5.54
N ALA A 47 3.26 7.14 5.59
CA ALA A 47 3.89 6.71 6.83
C ALA A 47 4.66 7.86 7.49
N TYR A 48 4.49 7.98 8.81
CA TYR A 48 5.19 8.90 9.69
C TYR A 48 5.85 8.08 10.77
N THR A 49 7.14 7.87 10.60
CA THR A 49 7.94 7.08 11.51
C THR A 49 8.22 7.87 12.77
N GLY A 50 7.73 7.37 13.91
CA GLY A 50 8.05 7.91 15.23
C GLY A 50 9.15 7.14 15.94
N GLU A 51 9.54 7.63 17.11
CA GLU A 51 10.49 6.95 17.99
C GLU A 51 9.85 5.69 18.61
N LYS A 52 8.60 5.81 19.09
CA LYS A 52 7.89 4.74 19.81
C LYS A 52 6.75 4.08 19.01
N ILE A 53 6.18 4.81 18.04
CA ILE A 53 5.02 4.37 17.26
C ILE A 53 5.11 4.94 15.84
N ASP A 54 4.81 4.13 14.84
CA ASP A 54 4.63 4.57 13.46
C ASP A 54 3.16 4.93 13.22
N VAL A 55 2.91 6.09 12.63
CA VAL A 55 1.56 6.53 12.28
C VAL A 55 1.42 6.54 10.77
N TYR A 56 0.33 5.98 10.27
CA TYR A 56 -0.02 5.96 8.85
C TYR A 56 -1.27 6.78 8.66
N PHE A 57 -1.27 7.66 7.67
CA PHE A 57 -2.40 8.52 7.40
C PHE A 57 -2.77 8.50 5.93
N ASN A 58 -4.06 8.27 5.64
CA ASN A 58 -4.59 8.27 4.29
C ASN A 58 -5.56 9.44 4.06
N THR A 59 -5.19 10.34 3.15
CA THR A 59 -6.04 11.46 2.74
C THR A 59 -7.28 11.02 1.97
N ALA A 60 -7.24 9.88 1.27
CA ALA A 60 -8.35 9.38 0.46
C ALA A 60 -9.53 8.88 1.31
N ILE A 61 -9.25 8.38 2.52
CA ILE A 61 -10.28 7.90 3.46
C ILE A 61 -10.69 9.01 4.43
N CYS A 62 -9.80 9.96 4.71
CA CYS A 62 -10.05 11.04 5.65
C CYS A 62 -11.26 11.89 5.22
N GLN A 63 -12.33 11.84 6.01
CA GLN A 63 -13.52 12.67 5.81
C GLN A 63 -13.34 14.12 6.32
N HIS A 64 -12.13 14.50 6.74
CA HIS A 64 -11.82 15.84 7.28
C HIS A 64 -12.76 16.26 8.42
N SER A 65 -13.21 15.30 9.23
CA SER A 65 -14.07 15.53 10.39
C SER A 65 -13.45 16.51 11.42
N GLY A 66 -12.12 16.67 11.41
CA GLY A 66 -11.41 17.61 12.27
C GLY A 66 -11.27 17.16 13.73
N ASN A 67 -11.92 16.06 14.14
CA ASN A 67 -11.82 15.51 15.49
C ASN A 67 -10.40 15.12 15.88
N CYS A 68 -9.63 14.54 14.97
CA CYS A 68 -8.23 14.15 15.21
C CYS A 68 -7.33 15.36 15.54
N VAL A 69 -7.43 16.45 14.76
CA VAL A 69 -6.65 17.68 15.00
C VAL A 69 -7.12 18.41 16.27
N ARG A 70 -8.43 18.40 16.53
CA ARG A 70 -9.02 19.00 17.74
C ARG A 70 -8.66 18.23 19.01
N GLY A 71 -8.57 16.90 18.91
CA GLY A 71 -8.21 16.00 20.00
C GLY A 71 -6.73 16.11 20.40
N SER A 72 -5.83 16.36 19.45
CA SER A 72 -4.42 16.66 19.76
C SER A 72 -3.74 17.48 18.67
N ALA A 73 -3.80 18.81 18.80
CA ALA A 73 -3.07 19.74 17.96
C ALA A 73 -1.54 19.60 18.10
N LYS A 74 -1.05 19.01 19.20
CA LYS A 74 0.37 18.72 19.41
C LYS A 74 0.87 17.59 18.51
N LEU A 75 0.01 16.62 18.18
CA LEU A 75 0.33 15.52 17.25
C LEU A 75 0.33 16.01 15.80
N PHE A 76 -0.64 16.86 15.45
CA PHE A 76 -0.83 17.38 14.09
C PHE A 76 -0.31 18.82 13.97
N ASN A 77 0.96 18.97 13.57
CA ASN A 77 1.60 20.27 13.40
C ASN A 77 1.61 20.73 11.93
N LEU A 78 0.58 21.48 11.55
CA LEU A 78 0.40 22.03 10.19
C LEU A 78 1.47 23.07 9.78
N LYS A 79 2.25 23.60 10.74
CA LYS A 79 3.25 24.64 10.48
C LYS A 79 4.60 24.09 10.04
N ARG A 80 4.80 22.78 10.10
CA ARG A 80 6.07 22.12 9.78
C ARG A 80 5.85 20.85 8.96
N LYS A 81 6.92 20.38 8.34
CA LYS A 81 6.99 19.05 7.71
C LYS A 81 8.08 18.26 8.45
N PRO A 82 7.80 17.04 8.94
CA PRO A 82 6.54 16.31 8.91
C PRO A 82 5.45 16.97 9.78
N TRP A 83 4.19 16.79 9.38
CA TRP A 83 3.02 17.43 10.00
C TRP A 83 2.31 16.51 11.00
N ILE A 84 2.64 15.22 11.01
CA ILE A 84 2.24 14.25 12.02
C ILE A 84 3.50 13.85 12.76
N ILE A 85 3.54 14.12 14.05
CA ILE A 85 4.73 13.92 14.87
C ILE A 85 4.33 13.15 16.13
N PRO A 86 4.34 11.81 16.08
CA PRO A 86 3.99 10.98 17.23
C PRO A 86 5.00 11.07 18.38
N ASP A 87 6.11 11.79 18.20
CA ASP A 87 7.13 12.07 19.21
C ASP A 87 6.76 13.26 20.13
N GLU A 88 5.95 14.22 19.66
CA GLU A 88 5.56 15.40 20.47
C GLU A 88 4.50 15.08 21.55
N VAL A 89 3.94 13.87 21.52
CA VAL A 89 2.88 13.41 22.42
C VAL A 89 3.14 11.98 22.87
N ASP A 90 2.51 11.58 23.97
CA ASP A 90 2.62 10.20 24.43
C ASP A 90 1.89 9.23 23.49
N VAL A 91 2.41 8.00 23.37
CA VAL A 91 1.83 6.93 22.55
C VAL A 91 0.36 6.68 22.90
N ALA A 92 -0.01 6.71 24.18
CA ALA A 92 -1.40 6.54 24.60
C ALA A 92 -2.30 7.67 24.07
N THR A 93 -1.78 8.90 24.01
CA THR A 93 -2.49 10.03 23.43
C THR A 93 -2.65 9.86 21.92
N VAL A 94 -1.60 9.38 21.22
CA VAL A 94 -1.68 9.08 19.79
C VAL A 94 -2.78 8.07 19.51
N VAL A 95 -2.80 6.95 20.22
CA VAL A 95 -3.80 5.89 20.06
C VAL A 95 -5.21 6.43 20.32
N ASN A 96 -5.42 7.17 21.41
CA ASN A 96 -6.71 7.76 21.74
C ASN A 96 -7.20 8.72 20.65
N VAL A 97 -6.30 9.55 20.10
CA VAL A 97 -6.63 10.48 19.01
C VAL A 97 -6.97 9.73 17.74
N ILE A 98 -6.26 8.65 17.43
CA ILE A 98 -6.56 7.81 16.27
C ILE A 98 -7.91 7.09 16.45
N ASP A 99 -8.22 6.63 17.66
CA ASP A 99 -9.51 6.02 18.01
C ASP A 99 -10.69 7.01 17.88
N THR A 100 -10.46 8.30 18.14
CA THR A 100 -11.48 9.34 17.89
C THR A 100 -11.83 9.56 16.42
N CYS A 101 -11.10 8.93 15.49
CA CYS A 101 -11.34 9.05 14.05
C CYS A 101 -12.45 8.09 13.60
N PRO A 102 -13.68 8.55 13.34
CA PRO A 102 -14.78 7.67 12.92
C PRO A 102 -14.56 7.08 11.52
N SER A 103 -13.70 7.70 10.71
CA SER A 103 -13.40 7.26 9.35
C SER A 103 -12.31 6.20 9.26
N GLY A 104 -11.57 5.92 10.36
CA GLY A 104 -10.45 4.96 10.33
C GLY A 104 -9.31 5.33 9.37
N ALA A 105 -9.18 6.62 9.01
CA ALA A 105 -8.21 7.12 8.04
C ALA A 105 -6.77 7.18 8.60
N LEU A 106 -6.65 7.02 9.91
CA LEU A 106 -5.41 6.98 10.66
C LEU A 106 -5.21 5.55 11.15
N GLN A 107 -4.02 5.02 10.93
CA GLN A 107 -3.59 3.73 11.45
C GLN A 107 -2.30 3.94 12.24
N TYR A 108 -2.02 3.05 13.17
CA TYR A 108 -0.77 3.10 13.93
C TYR A 108 -0.18 1.70 14.11
N ARG A 109 1.12 1.69 14.35
CA ARG A 109 1.87 0.46 14.63
C ARG A 109 2.90 0.73 15.72
N HIS A 110 2.83 -0.04 16.80
CA HIS A 110 3.86 -0.02 17.83
C HIS A 110 5.15 -0.63 17.29
N LYS A 111 6.29 -0.07 17.71
CA LYS A 111 7.62 -0.63 17.45
C LYS A 111 8.09 -1.54 18.58
#